data_AF-A0A5B8VE55-F1
#
_entry.id   AF-A0A5B8VE55-F1
#
_cell.length_a   1.000
_cell.length_b   1.000
_cell.length_c   1.000
_cell.angle_alpha   90.00
_cell.angle_beta   90.00
_cell.angle_gamma   90.00
#
_symmetry.space_group_name_H-M   'P 1'
#
loop_
_entity.id
_entity.type
_entity.pdbx_description
1 polymer ?
#
loop_
_entity_poly.entity_id
_entity_poly.type
_entity_poly.pdbx_seq_one_letter_code
_entity_poly.pdbx_strand_id
1 'polypeptide(L)'
;MNIQNIDSLTGTLCSLGFARDFGNKLLRHICFRKPEFTIRERLIIGSDVVNFNLVFQCKSEKHEYACIYYDATLRKEINVTGSVINGINTKELEKQMQEVDWSIDYENQIDKKFNSQEKDSWLREEKIDKVVMQLHSLSSVEEGEDIADCLRFKFWSDTPAQEMVRNTNTLKSRYEISQRFYFFDNGSCISAEEACRFLNNRWMEKNMQSKRRQEENNNTENAGSSGDKIVNEKKLPKKKHGKAVRSRS
;
A
#
# COMPACT_ATOMS: atom_id res chain seq x y z
N MET A 1 0.07 -22.68 25.82
CA MET A 1 -0.70 -21.97 24.78
C MET A 1 -1.97 -21.48 25.44
N ASN A 2 -2.24 -20.17 25.42
CA ASN A 2 -3.37 -19.57 26.13
C ASN A 2 -4.59 -19.46 25.20
N ILE A 3 -5.42 -20.50 25.16
CA ILE A 3 -6.60 -20.56 24.26
C ILE A 3 -7.62 -19.47 24.59
N GLN A 4 -7.82 -19.17 25.88
CA GLN A 4 -8.76 -18.11 26.30
C GLN A 4 -8.34 -16.73 25.77
N ASN A 5 -7.05 -16.43 25.75
CA ASN A 5 -6.54 -15.20 25.15
C ASN A 5 -6.80 -15.16 23.63
N ILE A 6 -6.63 -16.29 22.92
CA ILE A 6 -6.89 -16.38 21.48
C ILE A 6 -8.38 -16.20 21.17
N ASP A 7 -9.26 -16.84 21.94
CA ASP A 7 -10.71 -16.71 21.76
C ASP A 7 -11.17 -15.28 22.02
N SER A 8 -10.65 -14.65 23.09
CA SER A 8 -10.92 -13.24 23.40
C SER A 8 -10.47 -12.30 22.29
N LEU A 9 -9.22 -12.44 21.81
CA LEU A 9 -8.71 -11.64 20.69
C LEU A 9 -9.53 -11.83 19.42
N THR A 10 -9.89 -13.07 19.11
CA THR A 10 -10.71 -13.39 17.93
C THR A 10 -12.07 -12.72 18.05
N GLY A 11 -12.72 -12.78 19.22
CA GLY A 11 -13.99 -12.09 19.49
C GLY A 11 -13.88 -10.57 19.32
N THR A 12 -12.85 -9.94 19.87
CA THR A 12 -12.60 -8.50 19.70
C THR A 12 -12.41 -8.13 18.22
N LEU A 13 -11.54 -8.83 17.50
CA LEU A 13 -11.29 -8.56 16.08
C LEU A 13 -12.54 -8.76 15.21
N CYS A 14 -13.33 -9.81 15.49
CA CYS A 14 -14.61 -10.03 14.83
C CYS A 14 -15.59 -8.87 15.08
N SER A 15 -15.66 -8.36 16.32
CA SER A 15 -16.53 -7.22 16.65
C SER A 15 -16.13 -5.92 15.95
N LEU A 16 -14.86 -5.80 15.55
CA LEU A 16 -14.33 -4.68 14.77
C LEU A 16 -14.51 -4.86 13.26
N GLY A 17 -15.16 -5.93 12.81
CA GLY A 17 -15.44 -6.19 11.40
C GLY A 17 -14.35 -6.97 10.65
N PHE A 18 -13.38 -7.55 11.35
CA PHE A 18 -12.39 -8.46 10.74
C PHE A 18 -12.95 -9.89 10.62
N ALA A 19 -12.30 -10.70 9.78
CA ALA A 19 -12.74 -12.05 9.46
C ALA A 19 -12.85 -12.98 10.69
N ARG A 20 -13.68 -14.03 10.59
CA ARG A 20 -13.89 -14.98 11.69
C ARG A 20 -12.81 -16.06 11.81
N ASP A 21 -11.99 -16.23 10.77
CA ASP A 21 -10.96 -17.27 10.69
C ASP A 21 -9.65 -16.87 11.39
N PHE A 22 -9.61 -15.71 12.06
CA PHE A 22 -8.44 -15.22 12.80
C PHE A 22 -7.92 -16.19 13.85
N GLY A 23 -8.78 -16.99 14.49
CA GLY A 23 -8.35 -17.97 15.49
C GLY A 23 -7.25 -18.90 14.97
N ASN A 24 -7.42 -19.43 13.75
CA ASN A 24 -6.43 -20.30 13.12
C ASN A 24 -5.15 -19.55 12.72
N LYS A 25 -5.28 -18.31 12.23
CA LYS A 25 -4.12 -17.47 11.89
C LYS A 25 -3.30 -17.14 13.14
N LEU A 26 -3.96 -16.71 14.21
CA LEU A 26 -3.35 -16.45 15.52
C LEU A 26 -2.64 -17.68 16.07
N LEU A 27 -3.32 -18.84 16.09
CA LEU A 27 -2.74 -20.10 16.55
C LEU A 27 -1.43 -20.44 15.86
N ARG A 28 -1.38 -20.30 14.52
CA ARG A 28 -0.17 -20.56 13.72
C ARG A 28 1.01 -19.68 14.13
N HIS A 29 0.80 -18.43 14.53
CA HIS A 29 1.90 -17.56 14.95
C HIS A 29 2.28 -17.78 16.42
N ILE A 30 1.28 -17.94 17.28
CA ILE A 30 1.45 -18.09 18.74
C ILE A 30 2.12 -19.42 19.09
N CYS A 31 1.87 -20.49 18.33
CA CYS A 31 2.50 -21.80 18.60
C CYS A 31 4.04 -21.77 18.41
N PHE A 32 4.55 -20.91 17.53
CA PHE A 32 5.99 -20.68 17.37
C PHE A 32 6.57 -19.64 18.34
N ARG A 33 5.77 -19.13 19.29
CA ARG A 33 6.18 -18.15 20.31
C ARG A 33 6.86 -16.91 19.72
N LYS A 34 6.41 -16.45 18.55
CA LYS A 34 6.95 -15.23 17.93
C LYS A 34 6.67 -14.04 18.87
N PRO A 35 7.67 -13.22 19.24
CA PRO A 35 7.45 -12.09 20.15
C PRO A 35 6.54 -11.02 19.53
N GLU A 36 6.59 -10.89 18.20
CA GLU A 36 5.76 -10.01 17.39
C GLU A 36 5.42 -10.71 16.08
N PHE A 37 4.22 -10.46 15.54
CA PHE A 37 3.83 -10.91 14.22
C PHE A 37 2.74 -10.04 13.63
N THR A 38 2.56 -10.13 12.30
CA THR A 38 1.53 -9.40 11.56
C THR A 38 0.59 -10.38 10.88
N ILE A 39 -0.71 -10.14 10.99
CA ILE A 39 -1.73 -10.80 10.16
C ILE A 39 -2.24 -9.78 9.15
N ARG A 40 -2.27 -10.18 7.88
CA ARG A 40 -2.77 -9.35 6.78
C ARG A 40 -4.20 -9.73 6.44
N GLU A 41 -5.07 -8.73 6.30
CA GLU A 41 -6.43 -8.87 5.79
C GLU A 41 -6.63 -7.94 4.59
N ARG A 42 -7.43 -8.37 3.63
CA ARG A 42 -7.74 -7.60 2.42
C ARG A 42 -9.25 -7.49 2.28
N LEU A 43 -9.72 -6.28 2.08
CA LEU A 43 -11.11 -5.96 1.79
C LEU A 43 -11.20 -5.29 0.41
N ILE A 44 -12.18 -5.70 -0.39
CA ILE A 44 -12.47 -5.09 -1.70
C ILE A 44 -13.73 -4.25 -1.55
N ILE A 45 -13.67 -2.98 -1.95
CA ILE A 45 -14.79 -2.04 -1.87
C ILE A 45 -15.00 -1.43 -3.26
N GLY A 46 -15.98 -1.93 -4.00
CA GLY A 46 -16.10 -1.59 -5.42
C GLY A 46 -14.86 -2.04 -6.19
N SER A 47 -14.19 -1.10 -6.86
CA SER A 47 -12.91 -1.32 -7.57
C SER A 47 -11.68 -0.96 -6.72
N ASP A 48 -11.87 -0.48 -5.49
CA ASP A 48 -10.79 -0.14 -4.58
C ASP A 48 -10.42 -1.34 -3.69
N VAL A 49 -9.21 -1.28 -3.14
CA VAL A 49 -8.68 -2.29 -2.21
C VAL A 49 -8.30 -1.62 -0.91
N VAL A 50 -8.64 -2.24 0.22
CA VAL A 50 -8.15 -1.86 1.54
C VAL A 50 -7.38 -3.03 2.13
N ASN A 51 -6.09 -2.82 2.36
CA ASN A 51 -5.25 -3.78 3.06
C ASN A 51 -5.11 -3.37 4.53
N PHE A 52 -5.27 -4.33 5.43
CA PHE A 52 -5.07 -4.16 6.86
C PHE A 52 -3.88 -5.03 7.30
N ASN A 53 -2.91 -4.42 7.97
CA ASN A 53 -1.80 -5.11 8.61
C ASN A 53 -1.97 -5.01 10.13
N LEU A 54 -2.52 -6.06 10.74
CA LEU A 54 -2.77 -6.13 12.18
C LEU A 54 -1.51 -6.62 12.89
N VAL A 55 -0.99 -5.83 13.83
CA VAL A 55 0.28 -6.10 14.51
C VAL A 55 0.03 -6.60 15.92
N PHE A 56 0.54 -7.78 16.21
CA PHE A 56 0.38 -8.48 17.48
C PHE A 56 1.70 -8.56 18.22
N GLN A 57 1.65 -8.39 19.54
CA GLN A 57 2.81 -8.47 20.40
C GLN A 57 2.52 -9.31 21.63
N CYS A 58 3.51 -10.10 22.06
CA CYS A 58 3.50 -10.80 23.34
C CYS A 58 3.68 -9.78 24.49
N LYS A 59 2.75 -9.75 25.45
CA LYS A 59 2.72 -8.78 26.55
C LYS A 59 3.26 -9.30 27.88
N SER A 60 3.33 -10.61 28.05
CA SER A 60 3.70 -11.20 29.33
C SER A 60 4.50 -12.49 29.15
N GLU A 61 5.20 -12.89 30.21
CA GLU A 61 5.89 -14.18 30.29
C GLU A 61 4.92 -15.37 30.19
N LYS A 62 3.61 -15.14 30.40
CA LYS A 62 2.55 -16.13 30.21
C LYS A 62 2.12 -16.31 28.75
N HIS A 63 2.84 -15.68 27.82
CA HIS A 63 2.56 -15.72 26.39
C HIS A 63 1.15 -15.22 26.04
N GLU A 64 0.72 -14.14 26.70
CA GLU A 64 -0.49 -13.42 26.34
C GLU A 64 -0.18 -12.45 25.21
N TYR A 65 -0.96 -12.52 24.15
CA TYR A 65 -0.82 -11.65 23.00
C TYR A 65 -1.89 -10.57 23.03
N ALA A 66 -1.55 -9.43 22.45
CA ALA A 66 -2.48 -8.34 22.18
C ALA A 66 -2.26 -7.81 20.76
N CYS A 67 -3.34 -7.42 20.08
CA CYS A 67 -3.25 -6.59 18.89
C CYS A 67 -2.97 -5.16 19.34
N ILE A 68 -1.88 -4.54 18.89
CA ILE A 68 -1.41 -3.24 19.41
C ILE A 68 -1.93 -2.11 18.54
N TYR A 69 -1.89 -2.34 17.23
CA TYR A 69 -2.39 -1.43 16.21
C TYR A 69 -2.65 -2.22 14.94
N TYR A 70 -3.33 -1.57 13.99
CA TYR A 70 -3.30 -1.99 12.61
C TYR A 70 -2.99 -0.80 11.71
N ASP A 71 -2.23 -1.07 10.64
CA ASP A 71 -2.07 -0.14 9.53
C ASP A 71 -3.13 -0.47 8.47
N ALA A 72 -3.98 0.49 8.12
CA ALA A 72 -4.93 0.36 7.03
C ALA A 72 -4.48 1.21 5.84
N THR A 73 -4.44 0.60 4.67
CA THR A 73 -4.03 1.21 3.41
C THR A 73 -5.13 1.07 2.39
N LEU A 74 -5.76 2.19 2.03
CA LEU A 74 -6.69 2.29 0.90
C LEU A 74 -5.87 2.54 -0.36
N ARG A 75 -5.99 1.63 -1.34
CA ARG A 75 -5.50 1.79 -2.70
C ARG A 75 -6.69 1.99 -3.63
N LYS A 76 -6.71 3.13 -4.31
CA LYS A 76 -7.76 3.43 -5.29
C LYS A 76 -7.54 2.68 -6.59
N GLU A 77 -8.63 2.45 -7.32
CA GLU A 77 -8.57 1.86 -8.65
C GLU A 77 -7.57 2.57 -9.56
N ILE A 78 -6.70 1.78 -10.18
CA ILE A 78 -5.75 2.24 -11.19
C ILE A 78 -6.36 1.95 -12.55
N ASN A 79 -6.85 3.02 -13.19
CA ASN A 79 -7.40 2.98 -14.53
C ASN A 79 -6.30 3.24 -15.55
N VAL A 80 -5.87 2.19 -16.24
CA VAL A 80 -4.89 2.30 -17.34
C VAL A 80 -5.62 2.69 -18.62
N THR A 81 -5.20 3.77 -19.26
CA THR A 81 -5.75 4.21 -20.54
C THR A 81 -5.39 3.23 -21.66
N GLY A 82 -6.33 3.01 -22.58
CA GLY A 82 -6.10 2.17 -23.75
C GLY A 82 -5.31 2.92 -24.81
N SER A 83 -4.07 2.49 -25.04
CA SER A 83 -3.16 3.03 -26.04
C SER A 83 -2.42 1.87 -26.72
N VAL A 84 -1.91 2.13 -27.93
CA VAL A 84 -0.98 1.22 -28.61
C VAL A 84 0.37 1.90 -28.68
N ILE A 85 1.34 1.39 -27.92
CA ILE A 85 2.69 1.95 -27.81
C ILE A 85 3.67 0.85 -28.20
N ASN A 86 4.53 1.11 -29.19
CA ASN A 86 5.46 0.12 -29.73
C ASN A 86 4.78 -1.20 -30.15
N GLY A 87 3.56 -1.12 -30.69
CA GLY A 87 2.76 -2.29 -31.07
C GLY A 87 2.12 -3.04 -29.90
N ILE A 88 2.28 -2.56 -28.66
CA ILE A 88 1.69 -3.15 -27.46
C ILE A 88 0.38 -2.44 -27.15
N ASN A 89 -0.72 -3.19 -27.18
CA ASN A 89 -2.01 -2.72 -26.72
C ASN A 89 -2.08 -2.84 -25.19
N THR A 90 -2.17 -1.71 -24.50
CA THR A 90 -2.12 -1.65 -23.03
C THR A 90 -3.32 -2.33 -22.35
N LYS A 91 -4.50 -2.36 -23.00
CA LYS A 91 -5.68 -3.06 -22.49
C LYS A 91 -5.57 -4.57 -22.61
N GLU A 92 -4.99 -5.04 -23.71
CA GLU A 92 -4.75 -6.47 -23.89
C GLU A 92 -3.66 -6.95 -22.90
N LEU A 93 -2.62 -6.15 -22.67
CA LEU A 93 -1.62 -6.44 -21.64
C LEU A 93 -2.24 -6.47 -20.22
N GLU A 94 -3.10 -5.50 -19.89
CA GLU A 94 -3.85 -5.48 -18.62
C GLU A 94 -4.67 -6.76 -18.42
N LYS A 95 -5.36 -7.22 -19.46
CA LYS A 95 -6.13 -8.48 -19.43
C LYS A 95 -5.23 -9.69 -19.20
N GLN A 96 -4.09 -9.78 -19.90
CA GLN A 96 -3.13 -10.87 -19.71
C GLN A 96 -2.57 -10.90 -18.29
N MET A 97 -2.30 -9.73 -17.71
CA MET A 97 -1.87 -9.64 -16.31
C MET A 97 -2.97 -10.09 -15.33
N GLN A 98 -4.24 -9.82 -15.63
CA GLN A 98 -5.37 -10.26 -14.80
C GLN A 98 -5.56 -11.79 -14.78
N GLU A 99 -5.14 -12.48 -15.83
CA GLU A 99 -5.24 -13.96 -15.95
C GLU A 99 -4.18 -14.71 -15.14
N VAL A 100 -3.10 -14.03 -14.72
CA VAL A 100 -2.03 -14.62 -13.92
C VAL A 100 -2.37 -14.47 -12.43
N ASP A 101 -2.35 -15.59 -11.70
CA ASP A 101 -2.34 -15.53 -10.24
C ASP A 101 -0.94 -15.15 -9.74
N TRP A 102 -0.79 -13.88 -9.39
CA TRP A 102 0.45 -13.31 -8.86
C TRP A 102 0.65 -13.59 -7.37
N SER A 103 -0.37 -14.08 -6.65
CA SER A 103 -0.29 -14.28 -5.19
C SER A 103 0.54 -15.50 -4.78
N ILE A 104 0.85 -16.38 -5.73
CA ILE A 104 1.58 -17.62 -5.48
C ILE A 104 3.06 -17.33 -5.21
N ASP A 105 3.52 -17.71 -4.02
CA ASP A 105 4.91 -17.58 -3.55
C ASP A 105 5.72 -18.84 -3.90
N TYR A 106 6.35 -18.85 -5.08
CA TYR A 106 7.07 -20.01 -5.60
C TYR A 106 8.47 -20.23 -5.01
N GLU A 107 9.03 -19.28 -4.24
CA GLU A 107 10.21 -19.60 -3.42
C GLU A 107 9.85 -20.68 -2.38
N ASN A 108 8.60 -20.68 -1.93
CA ASN A 108 8.11 -21.54 -0.85
C ASN A 108 7.09 -22.60 -1.30
N GLN A 109 6.43 -22.42 -2.44
CA GLN A 109 5.51 -23.37 -3.07
C GLN A 109 6.18 -24.00 -4.29
N ILE A 110 7.10 -24.93 -4.06
CA ILE A 110 7.66 -25.78 -5.12
C ILE A 110 6.62 -26.86 -5.45
N ASP A 111 5.55 -26.47 -6.15
CA ASP A 111 4.55 -27.43 -6.62
C ASP A 111 4.74 -27.72 -8.11
N LYS A 112 5.02 -29.01 -8.38
CA LYS A 112 5.39 -29.69 -9.64
C LYS A 112 6.89 -29.69 -9.97
N LYS A 113 7.42 -30.90 -10.22
CA LYS A 113 8.75 -31.09 -10.81
C LYS A 113 8.74 -30.47 -12.21
N PHE A 114 9.51 -29.42 -12.42
CA PHE A 114 9.80 -28.88 -13.74
C PHE A 114 10.19 -30.00 -14.72
N ASN A 115 9.57 -30.04 -15.90
CA ASN A 115 9.91 -30.96 -16.98
C ASN A 115 9.99 -30.19 -18.30
N SER A 116 11.19 -30.01 -18.83
CA SER A 116 11.41 -29.24 -20.06
C SER A 116 10.68 -29.80 -21.30
N GLN A 117 10.28 -31.08 -21.29
CA GLN A 117 9.55 -31.71 -22.40
C GLN A 117 8.03 -31.55 -22.30
N GLU A 118 7.49 -31.22 -21.12
CA GLU A 118 6.06 -31.09 -20.90
C GLU A 118 5.69 -29.61 -20.80
N LYS A 119 5.06 -29.08 -21.86
CA LYS A 119 4.67 -27.66 -21.93
C LYS A 119 3.81 -27.22 -20.74
N ASP A 120 2.91 -28.08 -20.28
CA ASP A 120 2.03 -27.80 -19.14
C ASP A 120 2.80 -27.57 -17.82
N SER A 121 4.06 -28.02 -17.72
CA SER A 121 4.89 -27.81 -16.53
C SER A 121 5.47 -26.39 -16.44
N TRP A 122 5.50 -25.63 -17.55
CA TRP A 122 6.05 -24.27 -17.62
C TRP A 122 5.16 -23.26 -18.38
N LEU A 123 3.92 -23.65 -18.73
CA LEU A 123 2.98 -22.81 -19.48
C LEU A 123 2.66 -21.48 -18.76
N ARG A 124 2.65 -21.50 -17.42
CA ARG A 124 2.45 -20.27 -16.63
C ARG A 124 3.64 -19.33 -16.76
N GLU A 125 4.85 -19.86 -16.65
CA GLU A 125 6.10 -19.12 -16.77
C GLU A 125 6.25 -18.53 -18.18
N GLU A 126 5.82 -19.24 -19.24
CA GLU A 126 5.73 -18.70 -20.60
C GLU A 126 4.80 -17.48 -20.67
N LYS A 127 3.63 -17.54 -20.01
CA LYS A 127 2.69 -16.40 -19.95
C LYS A 127 3.30 -15.21 -19.21
N ILE A 128 3.98 -15.47 -18.08
CA ILE A 128 4.65 -14.43 -17.29
C ILE A 128 5.78 -13.79 -18.10
N ASP A 129 6.63 -14.60 -18.73
CA ASP A 129 7.73 -14.11 -19.56
C ASP A 129 7.22 -13.18 -20.66
N LYS A 130 6.16 -13.59 -21.37
CA LYS A 130 5.51 -12.76 -22.39
C LYS A 130 5.02 -11.42 -21.83
N VAL A 131 4.34 -11.43 -20.69
CA VAL A 131 3.87 -10.21 -20.01
C VAL A 131 5.05 -9.32 -19.59
N VAL A 132 6.11 -9.90 -19.03
CA VAL A 132 7.29 -9.16 -18.57
C VAL A 132 8.04 -8.55 -19.75
N MET A 133 8.19 -9.28 -20.86
CA MET A 133 8.77 -8.76 -22.11
C MET A 133 7.96 -7.58 -22.65
N GLN A 134 6.63 -7.67 -22.65
CA GLN A 134 5.77 -6.57 -23.07
C GLN A 134 5.90 -5.36 -22.14
N LEU A 135 5.89 -5.56 -20.82
CA LEU A 135 6.13 -4.48 -19.86
C LEU A 135 7.51 -3.82 -20.04
N HIS A 136 8.55 -4.61 -20.37
CA HIS A 136 9.88 -4.06 -20.63
C HIS A 136 9.93 -3.23 -21.91
N SER A 137 9.37 -3.76 -23.00
CA SER A 137 9.27 -3.03 -24.28
C SER A 137 8.34 -1.81 -24.20
N LEU A 138 7.36 -1.82 -23.30
CA LEU A 138 6.52 -0.65 -23.03
C LEU A 138 7.30 0.42 -22.27
N SER A 139 8.11 0.02 -21.28
CA SER A 139 8.98 0.94 -20.52
C SER A 139 10.17 1.50 -21.30
N SER A 140 10.37 1.15 -22.58
CA SER A 140 11.47 1.67 -23.38
C SER A 140 11.23 3.09 -23.92
N VAL A 141 10.03 3.63 -23.71
CA VAL A 141 9.62 4.98 -24.11
C VAL A 141 8.93 5.67 -22.93
N GLU A 142 9.09 6.98 -22.81
CA GLU A 142 8.62 7.76 -21.65
C GLU A 142 7.12 7.60 -21.37
N GLU A 143 6.28 7.71 -22.40
CA GLU A 143 4.82 7.52 -22.27
C GLU A 143 4.45 6.11 -21.78
N GLY A 144 5.18 5.10 -22.25
CA GLY A 144 4.94 3.71 -21.87
C GLY A 144 5.51 3.36 -20.48
N GLU A 145 6.50 4.10 -19.99
CA GLU A 145 7.08 3.87 -18.67
C GLU A 145 6.05 4.08 -17.55
N ASP A 146 5.33 5.20 -17.52
CA ASP A 146 4.31 5.46 -16.49
C ASP A 146 3.16 4.43 -16.54
N ILE A 147 2.76 4.00 -17.74
CA ILE A 147 1.73 2.96 -17.92
C ILE A 147 2.22 1.61 -17.40
N ALA A 148 3.44 1.22 -17.77
CA ALA A 148 4.03 -0.03 -17.30
C ALA A 148 4.18 -0.03 -15.77
N ASP A 149 4.60 1.09 -15.17
CA ASP A 149 4.70 1.24 -13.72
C ASP A 149 3.32 1.17 -13.04
N CYS A 150 2.29 1.78 -13.62
CA CYS A 150 0.91 1.65 -13.13
C CYS A 150 0.41 0.19 -13.19
N LEU A 151 0.69 -0.54 -14.27
CA LEU A 151 0.34 -1.95 -14.42
C LEU A 151 1.06 -2.83 -13.39
N ARG A 152 2.38 -2.66 -13.24
CA ARG A 152 3.17 -3.35 -12.21
C ARG A 152 2.58 -3.07 -10.81
N PHE A 153 2.31 -1.81 -10.49
CA PHE A 153 1.75 -1.44 -9.20
C PHE A 153 0.33 -2.01 -8.98
N LYS A 154 -0.49 -2.07 -10.03
CA LYS A 154 -1.86 -2.63 -9.94
C LYS A 154 -1.86 -4.12 -9.61
N PHE A 155 -1.00 -4.90 -10.27
CA PHE A 155 -1.04 -6.37 -10.20
C PHE A 155 -0.01 -7.00 -9.27
N TRP A 156 1.15 -6.37 -9.07
CA TRP A 156 2.24 -6.94 -8.27
C TRP A 156 2.29 -6.42 -6.84
N SER A 157 1.59 -5.33 -6.51
CA SER A 157 1.52 -4.86 -5.12
C SER A 157 0.80 -5.86 -4.23
N ASP A 158 1.35 -6.06 -3.02
CA ASP A 158 0.91 -7.06 -2.04
C ASP A 158 1.12 -8.53 -2.50
N THR A 159 1.96 -8.73 -3.52
CA THR A 159 2.36 -10.06 -4.03
C THR A 159 3.87 -10.25 -3.88
N PRO A 160 4.40 -11.48 -4.04
CA PRO A 160 5.85 -11.71 -4.10
C PRO A 160 6.56 -10.88 -5.18
N ALA A 161 5.88 -10.54 -6.27
CA ALA A 161 6.44 -9.72 -7.35
C ALA A 161 6.55 -8.21 -7.00
N GLN A 162 6.12 -7.78 -5.81
CA GLN A 162 6.11 -6.36 -5.42
C GLN A 162 7.50 -5.72 -5.50
N GLU A 163 8.57 -6.48 -5.24
CA GLU A 163 9.95 -5.97 -5.31
C GLU A 163 10.35 -5.51 -6.71
N MET A 164 9.67 -6.00 -7.75
CA MET A 164 9.90 -5.60 -9.14
C MET A 164 9.18 -4.29 -9.51
N VAL A 165 8.38 -3.73 -8.61
CA VAL A 165 7.67 -2.47 -8.84
C VAL A 165 8.60 -1.27 -8.63
N ARG A 166 8.96 -0.62 -9.74
CA ARG A 166 9.74 0.63 -9.72
C ARG A 166 8.88 1.79 -9.21
N ASN A 167 9.53 2.88 -8.80
CA ASN A 167 8.84 4.12 -8.42
C ASN A 167 7.73 3.96 -7.35
N THR A 168 7.85 2.95 -6.50
CA THR A 168 6.83 2.58 -5.51
C THR A 168 6.39 3.76 -4.64
N ASN A 169 7.31 4.63 -4.20
CA ASN A 169 6.96 5.79 -3.38
C ASN A 169 6.05 6.78 -4.12
N THR A 170 6.34 7.05 -5.40
CA THR A 170 5.53 7.93 -6.24
C THR A 170 4.15 7.33 -6.49
N LEU A 171 4.10 6.03 -6.80
CA LEU A 171 2.84 5.32 -7.05
C LEU A 171 1.97 5.22 -5.80
N LYS A 172 2.56 4.92 -4.63
CA LYS A 172 1.86 4.97 -3.34
C LYS A 172 1.36 6.38 -3.04
N SER A 173 2.18 7.40 -3.25
CA SER A 173 1.74 8.80 -3.10
C SER A 173 0.61 9.15 -4.08
N ARG A 174 0.54 8.55 -5.27
CA ARG A 174 -0.52 8.80 -6.25
C ARG A 174 -1.80 8.06 -5.91
N TYR A 175 -1.73 6.76 -5.57
CA TYR A 175 -2.89 5.86 -5.51
C TYR A 175 -3.26 5.36 -4.11
N GLU A 176 -2.43 5.60 -3.09
CA GLU A 176 -2.67 5.12 -1.73
C GLU A 176 -2.87 6.24 -0.71
N ILE A 177 -3.63 5.91 0.33
CA ILE A 177 -3.62 6.58 1.63
C ILE A 177 -3.55 5.52 2.71
N SER A 178 -2.67 5.74 3.68
CA SER A 178 -2.51 4.85 4.82
C SER A 178 -2.69 5.58 6.14
N GLN A 179 -3.24 4.90 7.12
CA GLN A 179 -3.36 5.38 8.49
C GLN A 179 -3.20 4.22 9.48
N ARG A 180 -2.45 4.48 10.55
CA ARG A 180 -2.35 3.59 11.71
C ARG A 180 -3.45 3.87 12.71
N PHE A 181 -4.07 2.82 13.23
CA PHE A 181 -5.08 2.87 14.28
C PHE A 181 -4.61 2.00 15.45
N TYR A 182 -4.56 2.59 16.65
CA TYR A 182 -4.08 1.93 17.86
C TYR A 182 -5.24 1.33 18.65
N PHE A 183 -5.02 0.16 19.23
CA PHE A 183 -5.94 -0.41 20.22
C PHE A 183 -5.75 0.26 21.57
N PHE A 184 -6.86 0.54 22.25
CA PHE A 184 -6.85 1.00 23.64
C PHE A 184 -6.74 -0.19 24.60
N ASP A 185 -6.36 0.07 25.85
CA ASP A 185 -6.16 -0.97 26.88
C ASP A 185 -7.44 -1.79 27.17
N ASN A 186 -8.61 -1.23 26.88
CA ASN A 186 -9.91 -1.92 27.00
C ASN A 186 -10.26 -2.79 25.76
N GLY A 187 -9.34 -2.94 24.81
CA GLY A 187 -9.55 -3.68 23.57
C GLY A 187 -10.39 -2.95 22.51
N SER A 188 -10.85 -1.74 22.78
CA SER A 188 -11.56 -0.93 21.78
C SER A 188 -10.59 -0.36 20.74
N CYS A 189 -11.07 -0.22 19.50
CA CYS A 189 -10.35 0.42 18.41
C CYS A 189 -11.36 0.92 17.37
N ILE A 190 -10.88 1.68 16.40
CA ILE A 190 -11.66 1.99 15.19
C ILE A 190 -11.94 0.67 14.46
N SER A 191 -13.18 0.48 14.01
CA SER A 191 -13.55 -0.70 13.23
C SER A 191 -12.97 -0.65 11.81
N ALA A 192 -12.92 -1.80 11.14
CA ALA A 192 -12.49 -1.89 9.75
C ALA A 192 -13.35 -0.99 8.83
N GLU A 193 -14.66 -0.95 9.05
CA GLU A 193 -15.59 -0.09 8.30
C GLU A 193 -15.32 1.40 8.52
N GLU A 194 -15.16 1.82 9.78
CA GLU A 194 -14.86 3.21 10.10
C GLU A 194 -13.50 3.65 9.56
N ALA A 195 -12.50 2.76 9.59
CA ALA A 195 -11.21 3.00 8.95
C ALA A 195 -11.35 3.19 7.44
N CYS A 196 -12.15 2.37 6.77
CA CYS A 196 -12.44 2.53 5.33
C CYS A 196 -13.09 3.89 5.05
N ARG A 197 -14.08 4.30 5.85
CA ARG A 197 -14.72 5.62 5.73
C ARG A 197 -13.72 6.75 5.95
N PHE A 198 -12.89 6.64 6.98
CA PHE A 198 -11.86 7.62 7.30
C PHE A 198 -10.86 7.79 6.15
N LEU A 199 -10.35 6.69 5.60
CA LEU A 199 -9.40 6.70 4.49
C LEU A 199 -10.02 7.31 3.22
N ASN A 200 -11.28 6.98 2.92
CA ASN A 200 -12.00 7.59 1.80
C ASN A 200 -12.19 9.10 1.98
N ASN A 201 -12.54 9.58 3.17
CA ASN A 201 -12.64 11.01 3.44
C ASN A 201 -11.30 11.71 3.24
N ARG A 202 -10.21 11.13 3.77
CA ARG A 202 -8.86 11.66 3.60
C ARG A 202 -8.42 11.68 2.13
N TRP A 203 -8.87 10.72 1.33
CA TRP A 203 -8.66 10.71 -0.11
C TRP A 203 -9.34 11.88 -0.80
N MET A 204 -10.60 12.13 -0.45
CA MET A 204 -11.34 13.28 -0.99
C MET A 204 -10.68 14.61 -0.60
N GLU A 205 -10.22 14.75 0.64
CA GLU A 205 -9.48 15.93 1.10
C GLU A 205 -8.18 16.15 0.32
N LYS A 206 -7.38 15.09 0.14
CA LYS A 206 -6.15 15.13 -0.66
C LYS A 206 -6.43 15.62 -2.08
N ASN A 207 -7.47 15.11 -2.73
CA ASN A 207 -7.85 15.52 -4.07
C ASN A 207 -8.33 16.98 -4.13
N MET A 208 -9.09 17.43 -3.13
CA MET A 208 -9.52 18.84 -3.05
C MET A 208 -8.33 19.79 -2.89
N GLN A 209 -7.35 19.44 -2.05
CA GLN A 209 -6.15 20.25 -1.87
C GLN A 209 -5.28 20.30 -3.13
N SER A 210 -5.12 19.16 -3.83
CA SER A 210 -4.39 19.12 -5.10
C SER A 210 -5.06 20.00 -6.17
N LYS A 211 -6.39 19.96 -6.28
CA LYS A 211 -7.14 20.81 -7.21
C LYS A 211 -6.98 22.31 -6.89
N ARG A 212 -7.13 22.70 -5.62
CA ARG A 212 -6.91 24.10 -5.19
C ARG A 212 -5.51 24.61 -5.53
N ARG A 213 -4.47 23.80 -5.31
CA ARG A 213 -3.08 24.16 -5.66
C ARG A 213 -2.88 24.32 -7.17
N GLN A 214 -3.53 23.50 -7.99
CA GLN A 214 -3.49 23.65 -9.45
C GLN A 214 -4.18 24.94 -9.91
N GLU A 215 -5.34 25.27 -9.34
CA GLU A 215 -6.07 26.50 -9.63
C GLU A 215 -5.28 27.76 -9.23
N GLU A 216 -4.60 27.73 -8.07
CA GLU A 216 -3.72 28.81 -7.61
C GLU A 216 -2.49 29.00 -8.52
N ASN A 217 -1.86 27.91 -8.96
CA ASN A 217 -0.72 27.98 -9.89
C ASN A 217 -1.16 28.52 -11.27
N ASN A 218 -2.27 28.04 -11.83
CA ASN A 218 -2.78 28.50 -13.12
C ASN A 218 -3.17 29.99 -13.09
N ASN A 219 -3.70 30.47 -11.97
CA ASN A 219 -4.01 31.89 -11.79
C ASN A 219 -2.75 32.77 -11.65
N THR A 220 -1.66 32.22 -11.09
CA THR A 220 -0.39 32.93 -10.96
C THR A 220 0.36 33.02 -12.30
N GLU A 221 0.26 31.99 -13.14
CA GLU A 221 0.87 31.98 -14.49
C GLU A 221 0.12 32.88 -15.48
N ASN A 222 -1.21 32.98 -15.39
CA ASN A 222 -2.00 33.91 -16.22
C ASN A 222 -1.90 35.39 -15.78
N ALA A 223 -1.45 35.66 -14.55
CA ALA A 223 -1.20 37.03 -14.07
C ALA A 223 0.24 37.52 -14.39
N GLY A 224 1.09 36.68 -14.99
CA GLY A 224 2.51 36.95 -15.22
C GLY A 224 2.90 37.55 -16.58
N SER A 225 1.95 38.04 -17.38
CA SER A 225 2.23 38.71 -18.66
C SER A 225 1.64 40.12 -18.73
N SER A 226 1.98 40.97 -17.75
CA SER A 226 2.02 42.43 -17.93
C SER A 226 2.67 43.10 -16.71
N GLY A 227 3.83 43.72 -16.93
CA GLY A 227 4.23 44.94 -16.22
C GLY A 227 4.96 44.81 -14.88
N ASP A 228 6.23 45.19 -14.93
CA ASP A 228 7.03 45.86 -13.91
C ASP A 228 7.61 45.13 -12.69
N LYS A 229 8.94 45.24 -12.65
CA LYS A 229 9.84 44.97 -11.53
C LYS A 229 9.42 45.77 -10.29
N ILE A 230 9.00 45.10 -9.22
CA ILE A 230 9.16 45.64 -7.86
C ILE A 230 9.75 44.55 -6.97
N VAL A 231 11.03 44.75 -6.61
CA VAL A 231 11.76 44.03 -5.58
C VAL A 231 11.08 44.28 -4.24
N ASN A 232 10.68 43.23 -3.52
CA ASN A 232 10.44 43.30 -2.09
C ASN A 232 11.00 42.06 -1.41
N GLU A 233 12.25 42.19 -0.94
CA GLU A 233 12.83 41.33 0.09
C GLU A 233 11.94 41.35 1.34
N LYS A 234 11.34 40.22 1.71
CA LYS A 234 10.91 39.98 3.09
C LYS A 234 11.80 38.92 3.72
N LYS A 235 12.77 39.42 4.48
CA LYS A 235 13.69 38.66 5.33
C LYS A 235 12.90 37.89 6.40
N LEU A 236 13.22 36.61 6.54
CA LEU A 236 12.80 35.74 7.65
C LEU A 236 13.29 36.32 9.00
N PRO A 237 12.45 36.36 10.06
CA PRO A 237 12.93 36.69 11.39
C PRO A 237 13.69 35.48 11.99
N LYS A 238 15.00 35.66 12.19
CA LYS A 238 15.87 34.72 12.92
C LYS A 238 15.44 34.66 14.39
N LYS A 239 15.11 33.45 14.87
CA LYS A 239 14.92 33.13 16.29
C LYS A 239 16.19 33.50 17.09
N LYS A 240 16.07 34.44 18.01
CA LYS A 240 17.09 34.75 19.04
C LYS A 240 17.32 33.50 19.90
N HIS A 241 18.52 32.93 19.82
CA HIS A 241 19.03 32.01 20.83
C HIS A 241 19.35 32.82 22.10
N GLY A 242 18.72 32.42 23.21
CA GLY A 242 19.05 32.93 24.53
C GLY A 242 20.47 32.52 24.92
N LYS A 243 21.32 33.50 25.24
CA LYS A 243 22.60 33.30 25.91
C LYS A 243 22.31 33.00 27.38
N ALA A 244 22.64 31.79 27.82
CA ALA A 244 22.86 31.49 29.23
C ALA A 244 24.11 32.24 29.69
N VAL A 245 23.94 33.12 30.68
CA VAL A 245 25.04 33.81 31.38
C VAL A 245 25.59 32.87 32.45
N ARG A 246 26.89 32.62 32.38
CA ARG A 246 27.72 32.04 33.44
C ARG A 246 28.55 33.16 34.05
N SER A 247 28.42 33.36 35.36
CA SER A 247 29.46 33.84 36.31
C SER A 247 28.85 33.82 37.72
N ARG A 248 29.15 32.82 38.55
CA ARG A 248 30.19 32.82 39.61
C ARG A 248 30.10 34.04 40.55
N SER A 249 29.65 33.78 41.78
CA SER A 249 30.34 34.00 43.05
C SER A 249 29.82 33.00 44.07
#